data_AF-A0A6I3ZN96-F1
#
_entry.id   AF-A0A6I3ZN96-F1
#
_cell.length_a   1.000
_cell.length_b   1.000
_cell.length_c   1.000
_cell.angle_alpha   90.00
_cell.angle_beta   90.00
_cell.angle_gamma   90.00
#
_symmetry.space_group_name_H-M   'P 1'
#
loop_
_entity.id
_entity.type
_entity.pdbx_description
1 polymer ?
#
loop_
_entity_poly.entity_id
_entity_poly.type
_entity_poly.pdbx_seq_one_letter_code
_entity_poly.pdbx_strand_id
1 'polypeptide(L)'
;MVDALVSDASRRHLLWQARRITLFMRHGANLLVCAVVIAIPPVPHVVVGRGFAGALGVWAAYRLAARSTGSWLLAVDYLFTLTACLATPVLASGSHFYLSNSAPVAIAGTAVISFTIATPPRLSLALAAGIAAAFATGASRIVGWNHVGDIFNLYYFALQWITAALIRAMVLRVADSVDNARAGQ
;
A
#
# COMPACT_ATOMS: atom_id res chain seq x y z
N MET A 1 -38.09 0.89 2.67
CA MET A 1 -37.14 1.60 3.58
C MET A 1 -36.21 0.61 4.28
N VAL A 2 -36.67 -0.60 4.63
CA VAL A 2 -35.83 -1.66 5.22
C VAL A 2 -34.75 -2.16 4.26
N ASP A 3 -35.04 -2.30 2.96
CA ASP A 3 -34.07 -2.84 1.98
C ASP A 3 -32.84 -1.95 1.76
N ALA A 4 -33.05 -0.62 1.75
CA ALA A 4 -31.96 0.35 1.67
C ALA A 4 -31.04 0.28 2.90
N LEU A 5 -31.59 -0.03 4.08
CA LEU A 5 -30.82 -0.19 5.31
C LEU A 5 -30.03 -1.50 5.34
N VAL A 6 -30.60 -2.59 4.79
CA VAL A 6 -29.94 -3.90 4.71
C VAL A 6 -28.80 -3.91 3.68
N SER A 7 -29.01 -3.32 2.50
CA SER A 7 -27.94 -3.16 1.48
C SER A 7 -26.77 -2.31 2.01
N ASP A 8 -27.07 -1.24 2.75
CA ASP A 8 -26.05 -0.42 3.39
C ASP A 8 -25.29 -1.21 4.48
N ALA A 9 -25.96 -2.09 5.23
CA ALA A 9 -25.32 -2.94 6.24
C ALA A 9 -24.35 -3.99 5.64
N SER A 10 -24.76 -4.68 4.57
CA SER A 10 -23.93 -5.66 3.84
C SER A 10 -22.67 -5.01 3.27
N ARG A 11 -22.86 -3.87 2.59
CA ARG A 11 -21.76 -3.07 2.03
C ARG A 11 -20.80 -2.56 3.10
N ARG A 12 -21.31 -2.08 4.24
CA ARG A 12 -20.48 -1.65 5.39
C ARG A 12 -19.66 -2.81 5.96
N HIS A 13 -20.25 -4.00 6.06
CA HIS A 13 -19.55 -5.18 6.56
C HIS A 13 -18.39 -5.60 5.65
N LEU A 14 -18.63 -5.64 4.33
CA LEU A 14 -17.58 -5.94 3.33
C LEU A 14 -16.44 -4.92 3.37
N LEU A 15 -16.76 -3.62 3.46
CA LEU A 15 -15.74 -2.59 3.57
C LEU A 15 -14.96 -2.67 4.89
N TRP A 16 -15.61 -3.07 5.98
CA TRP A 16 -14.94 -3.29 7.26
C TRP A 16 -13.97 -4.48 7.21
N GLN A 17 -14.38 -5.60 6.62
CA GLN A 17 -13.50 -6.75 6.40
C GLN A 17 -12.34 -6.39 5.47
N ALA A 18 -12.62 -5.68 4.38
CA ALA A 18 -11.61 -5.22 3.43
C ALA A 18 -10.56 -4.33 4.12
N ARG A 19 -10.97 -3.44 5.03
CA ARG A 19 -10.04 -2.62 5.84
C ARG A 19 -9.16 -3.47 6.77
N ARG A 20 -9.68 -4.55 7.34
CA ARG A 20 -8.86 -5.47 8.16
C ARG A 20 -7.86 -6.25 7.31
N ILE A 21 -8.30 -6.83 6.20
CA ILE A 21 -7.44 -7.60 5.30
C ILE A 21 -6.30 -6.73 4.75
N THR A 22 -6.63 -5.52 4.29
CA THR A 22 -5.63 -4.57 3.77
C THR A 22 -4.67 -4.07 4.85
N LEU A 23 -5.12 -3.92 6.09
CA LEU A 23 -4.24 -3.62 7.23
C LEU A 23 -3.21 -4.74 7.44
N PHE A 24 -3.66 -6.00 7.48
CA PHE A 24 -2.76 -7.15 7.63
C PHE A 24 -1.81 -7.31 6.44
N MET A 25 -2.33 -7.18 5.22
CA MET A 25 -1.53 -7.29 4.00
C MET A 25 -0.41 -6.25 3.97
N ARG A 26 -0.73 -4.97 4.18
CA ARG A 26 0.23 -3.87 4.12
C ARG A 26 1.28 -3.95 5.24
N HIS A 27 0.83 -4.10 6.48
CA HIS A 27 1.78 -4.08 7.61
C HIS A 27 2.51 -5.40 7.78
N GLY A 28 1.92 -6.52 7.35
CA GLY A 28 2.62 -7.80 7.25
C GLY A 28 3.73 -7.78 6.20
N ALA A 29 3.46 -7.23 5.01
CA ALA A 29 4.48 -7.02 3.99
C ALA A 29 5.58 -6.07 4.48
N ASN A 30 5.22 -4.94 5.10
CA ASN A 30 6.19 -4.00 5.67
C ASN A 30 7.08 -4.68 6.72
N LEU A 31 6.50 -5.46 7.64
CA LEU A 31 7.24 -6.16 8.68
C LEU A 31 8.22 -7.18 8.09
N LEU A 32 7.78 -7.95 7.10
CA LEU A 32 8.63 -8.92 6.40
C LEU A 32 9.80 -8.22 5.68
N VAL A 33 9.52 -7.15 4.93
CA VAL A 33 10.55 -6.36 4.25
C VAL A 33 11.54 -5.78 5.25
N CYS A 34 11.07 -5.20 6.35
CA CYS A 34 11.94 -4.65 7.38
C CYS A 34 12.80 -5.73 8.05
N ALA A 35 12.24 -6.91 8.33
CA ALA A 35 12.98 -8.04 8.88
C ALA A 35 14.10 -8.50 7.93
N VAL A 36 13.81 -8.60 6.63
CA VAL A 36 14.81 -8.97 5.60
C VAL A 36 15.93 -7.93 5.51
N VAL A 37 15.58 -6.64 5.46
CA VAL A 37 16.55 -5.53 5.44
C VAL A 37 17.45 -5.53 6.68
N ILE A 38 16.93 -5.95 7.84
CA ILE A 38 17.71 -6.04 9.08
C ILE A 38 18.59 -7.30 9.12
N ALA A 39 18.06 -8.44 8.64
CA ALA A 39 18.65 -9.77 8.82
C ALA A 39 19.70 -10.17 7.77
N ILE A 40 19.65 -9.65 6.54
CA ILE A 40 20.57 -10.04 5.45
C ILE A 40 21.66 -8.95 5.25
N PRO A 41 22.96 -9.24 5.50
CA PRO A 41 24.09 -8.39 5.09
C PRO A 41 24.55 -8.70 3.64
N PRO A 42 25.22 -7.78 2.88
CA PRO A 42 25.78 -6.47 3.26
C PRO A 42 25.40 -5.26 2.38
N VAL A 43 25.25 -4.07 2.97
CA VAL A 43 25.71 -2.79 2.36
C VAL A 43 26.44 -2.01 3.47
N PRO A 44 27.74 -1.66 3.32
CA PRO A 44 28.60 -1.22 4.44
C PRO A 44 28.24 0.14 5.06
N HIS A 45 27.31 0.88 4.46
CA HIS A 45 26.84 2.18 4.93
C HIS A 45 25.36 2.16 4.55
N VAL A 46 24.38 2.21 5.45
CA VAL A 46 24.05 3.39 6.25
C VAL A 46 23.28 2.93 7.50
N VAL A 47 23.78 3.23 8.70
CA VAL A 47 23.04 3.07 9.98
C VAL A 47 21.63 3.66 9.88
N VAL A 48 21.48 4.72 9.08
CA VAL A 48 20.21 5.40 8.78
C VAL A 48 19.19 4.47 8.12
N GLY A 49 19.58 3.60 7.18
CA GLY A 49 18.66 2.68 6.51
C GLY A 49 18.12 1.60 7.44
N ARG A 50 18.98 1.07 8.33
CA ARG A 50 18.56 0.11 9.37
C ARG A 50 17.71 0.77 10.45
N GLY A 51 18.05 1.99 10.86
CA GLY A 51 17.22 2.78 11.79
C GLY A 51 15.84 3.06 11.21
N PHE A 52 15.78 3.44 9.93
CA PHE A 52 14.52 3.67 9.22
C PHE A 52 13.68 2.38 9.08
N ALA A 53 14.30 1.27 8.66
CA ALA A 53 13.64 -0.04 8.61
C ALA A 53 13.16 -0.50 9.99
N GLY A 54 13.94 -0.24 11.04
CA GLY A 54 13.53 -0.50 12.43
C GLY A 54 12.30 0.30 12.84
N ALA A 55 12.29 1.62 12.57
CA ALA A 55 11.14 2.48 12.86
C ALA A 55 9.88 2.04 12.09
N LEU A 56 10.01 1.72 10.79
CA LEU A 56 8.92 1.18 9.99
C LEU A 56 8.44 -0.19 10.50
N GLY A 57 9.35 -1.07 10.90
CA GLY A 57 9.03 -2.38 11.45
C GLY A 57 8.28 -2.29 12.78
N VAL A 58 8.72 -1.42 13.68
CA VAL A 58 8.03 -1.14 14.95
C VAL A 58 6.64 -0.56 14.70
N TRP A 59 6.51 0.39 13.76
CA TRP A 59 5.20 0.93 13.38
C TRP A 59 4.30 -0.18 12.81
N ALA A 60 4.79 -1.01 11.90
CA ALA A 60 4.04 -2.11 11.31
C ALA A 60 3.57 -3.12 12.38
N ALA A 61 4.46 -3.50 13.31
CA ALA A 61 4.13 -4.39 14.42
C ALA A 61 3.06 -3.77 15.34
N TYR A 62 3.21 -2.49 15.69
CA TYR A 62 2.21 -1.76 16.46
C TYR A 62 0.84 -1.76 15.75
N ARG A 63 0.80 -1.51 14.44
CA ARG A 63 -0.46 -1.49 13.68
C ARG A 63 -1.13 -2.86 13.61
N LEU A 64 -0.34 -3.93 13.46
CA LEU A 64 -0.83 -5.31 13.48
C LEU A 64 -1.38 -5.72 14.86
N ALA A 65 -0.77 -5.24 15.94
CA ALA A 65 -1.22 -5.47 17.31
C ALA A 65 -2.48 -4.65 17.64
N ALA A 66 -2.48 -3.35 17.32
CA ALA A 66 -3.58 -2.44 17.62
C ALA A 66 -4.83 -2.70 16.76
N ARG A 67 -4.68 -3.24 15.55
CA ARG A 67 -5.75 -3.62 14.60
C ARG A 67 -6.77 -2.51 14.28
N SER A 68 -6.47 -1.26 14.65
CA SER A 68 -7.39 -0.13 14.49
C SER A 68 -7.42 0.38 13.05
N THR A 69 -8.61 0.58 12.51
CA THR A 69 -8.86 0.99 11.12
C THR A 69 -9.37 2.43 10.99
N GLY A 70 -9.13 3.26 12.02
CA GLY A 70 -9.51 4.67 12.03
C GLY A 70 -8.88 5.48 10.88
N SER A 71 -9.60 6.49 10.39
CA SER A 71 -9.18 7.34 9.26
C SER A 71 -7.88 8.10 9.54
N TRP A 72 -7.70 8.59 10.76
CA TRP A 72 -6.46 9.23 11.20
C TRP A 72 -5.25 8.30 11.05
N LEU A 73 -5.37 7.05 11.51
CA LEU A 73 -4.29 6.07 11.42
C LEU A 73 -4.00 5.68 9.98
N LEU A 74 -5.01 5.69 9.11
CA LEU A 74 -4.83 5.47 7.67
C LEU A 74 -4.02 6.61 7.02
N ALA A 75 -4.24 7.87 7.42
CA ALA A 75 -3.42 9.00 6.99
C ALA A 75 -1.97 8.88 7.49
N VAL A 76 -1.76 8.49 8.76
CA VAL A 76 -0.41 8.24 9.27
C VAL A 76 0.28 7.11 8.51
N ASP A 77 -0.42 6.01 8.23
CA ASP A 77 0.12 4.92 7.43
C ASP A 77 0.51 5.38 6.02
N TYR A 78 -0.27 6.30 5.43
CA TYR A 78 0.04 6.88 4.11
C TYR A 78 1.32 7.72 4.15
N LEU A 79 1.47 8.57 5.18
CA LEU A 79 2.70 9.35 5.39
C LEU A 79 3.90 8.43 5.54
N PHE A 80 3.80 7.36 6.33
CA PHE A 80 4.87 6.36 6.43
C PHE A 80 5.20 5.73 5.08
N THR A 81 4.21 5.37 4.26
CA THR A 81 4.45 4.88 2.89
C THR A 81 5.18 5.92 2.04
N LEU A 82 4.77 7.18 2.05
CA LEU A 82 5.43 8.24 1.29
C LEU A 82 6.89 8.43 1.74
N THR A 83 7.13 8.45 3.05
CA THR A 83 8.49 8.55 3.59
C THR A 83 9.34 7.35 3.17
N ALA A 84 8.79 6.14 3.14
CA ALA A 84 9.50 4.94 2.67
C ALA A 84 9.85 5.03 1.18
N CYS A 85 8.92 5.53 0.36
CA CYS A 85 9.15 5.76 -1.07
C CYS A 85 10.20 6.85 -1.32
N LEU A 86 10.20 7.93 -0.55
CA LEU A 86 11.21 8.98 -0.64
C LEU A 86 12.59 8.53 -0.11
N ALA A 87 12.59 7.63 0.87
CA ALA A 87 13.78 7.01 1.45
C ALA A 87 14.35 5.85 0.60
N THR A 88 13.80 5.62 -0.60
CA THR A 88 14.31 4.63 -1.56
C THR A 88 15.84 4.68 -1.76
N PRO A 89 16.51 5.86 -1.86
CA PRO A 89 17.98 5.93 -1.96
C PRO A 89 18.73 5.36 -0.75
N VAL A 90 18.10 5.38 0.42
CA VAL A 90 18.67 4.85 1.67
C VAL A 90 18.42 3.35 1.79
N LEU A 91 17.34 2.84 1.17
CA LEU A 91 16.96 1.43 1.18
C LEU A 91 17.58 0.61 0.03
N ALA A 92 17.87 1.25 -1.10
CA ALA A 92 18.50 0.64 -2.26
C ALA A 92 19.48 1.66 -2.87
N SER A 93 20.76 1.56 -2.50
CA SER A 93 21.83 2.41 -3.03
C SER A 93 22.78 1.63 -3.92
N GLY A 94 23.18 2.20 -5.06
CA GLY A 94 24.29 1.71 -5.91
C GLY A 94 23.90 1.29 -7.33
N SER A 95 24.88 0.82 -8.09
CA SER A 95 24.77 0.38 -9.49
C SER A 95 23.81 -0.79 -9.72
N HIS A 96 23.42 -1.51 -8.66
CA HIS A 96 22.48 -2.63 -8.69
C HIS A 96 21.06 -2.25 -8.25
N PHE A 97 20.67 -0.96 -8.35
CA PHE A 97 19.35 -0.47 -7.98
C PHE A 97 18.20 -1.31 -8.58
N TYR A 98 18.29 -1.69 -9.85
CA TYR A 98 17.28 -2.51 -10.52
C TYR A 98 17.12 -3.93 -9.93
N LEU A 99 18.13 -4.45 -9.23
CA LEU A 99 18.12 -5.75 -8.57
C LEU A 99 17.75 -5.65 -7.07
N SER A 100 17.99 -4.50 -6.44
CA SER A 100 17.84 -4.31 -4.98
C SER A 100 16.59 -3.51 -4.58
N ASN A 101 15.84 -2.98 -5.53
CA ASN A 101 14.65 -2.14 -5.32
C ASN A 101 13.39 -2.95 -4.87
N SER A 102 13.50 -4.26 -4.68
CA SER A 102 12.38 -5.13 -4.29
C SER A 102 11.69 -4.70 -2.99
N ALA A 103 12.45 -4.19 -2.02
CA ALA A 103 11.92 -3.73 -0.72
C ALA A 103 10.99 -2.51 -0.85
N PRO A 104 11.44 -1.35 -1.36
CA PRO A 104 10.56 -0.19 -1.54
C PRO A 104 9.42 -0.44 -2.55
N VAL A 105 9.62 -1.29 -3.56
CA VAL A 105 8.52 -1.70 -4.47
C VAL A 105 7.46 -2.52 -3.76
N ALA A 106 7.84 -3.47 -2.90
CA ALA A 106 6.88 -4.25 -2.12
C ALA A 106 6.08 -3.37 -1.16
N ILE A 107 6.74 -2.41 -0.49
CA ILE A 107 6.07 -1.44 0.40
C ILE A 107 5.08 -0.57 -0.40
N ALA A 108 5.54 0.03 -1.50
CA ALA A 108 4.71 0.90 -2.33
C ALA A 108 3.55 0.15 -2.98
N GLY A 109 3.80 -1.02 -3.56
CA GLY A 109 2.77 -1.80 -4.26
C GLY A 109 1.69 -2.35 -3.32
N THR A 110 2.09 -2.90 -2.16
CA THR A 110 1.10 -3.35 -1.16
C THR A 110 0.29 -2.18 -0.61
N ALA A 111 0.88 -0.99 -0.48
CA ALA A 111 0.17 0.22 -0.10
C ALA A 111 -0.83 0.67 -1.17
N VAL A 112 -0.45 0.71 -2.46
CA VAL A 112 -1.35 1.06 -3.57
C VAL A 112 -2.59 0.16 -3.57
N ILE A 113 -2.40 -1.16 -3.51
CA ILE A 113 -3.51 -2.12 -3.47
C ILE A 113 -4.38 -1.88 -2.22
N SER A 114 -3.75 -1.73 -1.05
CA SER A 114 -4.45 -1.57 0.22
C SER A 114 -5.29 -0.31 0.28
N PHE A 115 -4.74 0.84 -0.14
CA PHE A 115 -5.49 2.10 -0.19
C PHE A 115 -6.60 2.06 -1.24
N THR A 116 -6.39 1.36 -2.35
CA THR A 116 -7.41 1.19 -3.40
C THR A 116 -8.64 0.46 -2.91
N ILE A 117 -8.43 -0.58 -2.12
CA ILE A 117 -9.51 -1.37 -1.54
C ILE A 117 -10.18 -0.61 -0.37
N ALA A 118 -9.39 0.06 0.47
CA ALA A 118 -9.87 0.67 1.72
C ALA A 118 -10.53 2.06 1.58
N THR A 119 -10.29 2.78 0.49
CA THR A 119 -10.70 4.18 0.32
C THR A 119 -11.60 4.40 -0.92
N PRO A 120 -12.41 5.47 -1.00
CA PRO A 120 -13.23 5.76 -2.18
C PRO A 120 -12.39 5.90 -3.47
N PRO A 121 -12.93 5.59 -4.67
CA PRO A 121 -12.16 5.51 -5.92
C PRO A 121 -11.38 6.78 -6.29
N ARG A 122 -11.94 7.97 -6.05
CA ARG A 122 -11.25 9.24 -6.32
C ARG A 122 -10.07 9.45 -5.37
N LEU A 123 -10.27 9.13 -4.10
CA LEU A 123 -9.22 9.23 -3.09
C LEU A 123 -8.13 8.19 -3.35
N SER A 124 -8.49 6.95 -3.71
CA SER A 124 -7.49 5.92 -3.99
C SER A 124 -6.60 6.28 -5.18
N LEU A 125 -7.17 6.88 -6.24
CA LEU A 125 -6.40 7.38 -7.38
C LEU A 125 -5.39 8.44 -6.94
N ALA A 126 -5.84 9.43 -6.14
CA ALA A 126 -4.96 10.47 -5.62
C ALA A 126 -3.85 9.89 -4.72
N LEU A 127 -4.17 8.94 -3.85
CA LEU A 127 -3.21 8.28 -2.97
C LEU A 127 -2.18 7.47 -3.79
N ALA A 128 -2.62 6.71 -4.79
CA ALA A 128 -1.76 5.93 -5.67
C ALA A 128 -0.84 6.84 -6.50
N ALA A 129 -1.37 7.93 -7.05
CA ALA A 129 -0.58 8.94 -7.75
C ALA A 129 0.49 9.57 -6.84
N GLY A 130 0.15 9.88 -5.58
CA GLY A 130 1.12 10.40 -4.61
C GLY A 130 2.21 9.38 -4.24
N ILE A 131 1.87 8.09 -4.11
CA ILE A 131 2.86 7.03 -3.89
C ILE A 131 3.78 6.90 -5.10
N ALA A 132 3.23 6.88 -6.32
CA ALA A 132 4.00 6.81 -7.54
C ALA A 132 4.94 8.02 -7.69
N ALA A 133 4.46 9.23 -7.39
CA ALA A 133 5.27 10.45 -7.42
C ALA A 133 6.37 10.44 -6.35
N ALA A 134 6.08 10.02 -5.12
CA ALA A 134 7.07 9.88 -4.06
C ALA A 134 8.14 8.83 -4.41
N PHE A 135 7.73 7.71 -4.99
CA PHE A 135 8.64 6.67 -5.45
C PHE A 135 9.51 7.14 -6.61
N ALA A 136 8.92 7.78 -7.63
CA ALA A 136 9.65 8.40 -8.73
C ALA A 136 10.66 9.45 -8.25
N THR A 137 10.28 10.26 -7.26
CA THR A 137 11.15 11.26 -6.63
C THR A 137 12.28 10.62 -5.83
N GLY A 138 12.02 9.52 -5.12
CA GLY A 138 13.06 8.75 -4.45
C GLY A 138 14.03 8.12 -5.44
N ALA A 139 13.51 7.47 -6.48
CA ALA A 139 14.31 6.77 -7.49
C ALA A 139 15.13 7.73 -8.38
N SER A 140 14.61 8.92 -8.68
CA SER A 140 15.32 9.93 -9.49
C SER A 140 16.62 10.39 -8.83
N ARG A 141 16.72 10.34 -7.50
CA ARG A 141 17.95 10.66 -6.75
C ARG A 141 19.06 9.62 -6.94
N ILE A 142 18.75 8.47 -7.55
CA ILE A 142 19.70 7.36 -7.76
C ILE A 142 20.05 7.25 -9.25
N VAL A 143 19.04 7.21 -10.13
CA VAL A 143 19.22 6.94 -11.57
C VAL A 143 19.09 8.21 -12.44
N GLY A 144 18.67 9.33 -11.84
CA GLY A 144 18.35 10.58 -12.56
C GLY A 144 16.97 10.53 -13.23
N TRP A 145 16.32 11.70 -13.36
CA TRP A 145 14.96 11.81 -13.91
C TRP A 145 14.80 11.23 -15.32
N ASN A 146 15.84 11.29 -16.13
CA ASN A 146 15.84 10.80 -17.51
C ASN A 146 15.62 9.28 -17.61
N HIS A 147 15.95 8.53 -16.56
CA HIS A 147 15.85 7.06 -16.52
C HIS A 147 14.77 6.56 -15.56
N VAL A 148 14.00 7.47 -14.93
CA VAL A 148 12.89 7.07 -14.03
C VAL A 148 11.79 6.35 -14.80
N GLY A 149 11.55 6.75 -16.07
CA GLY A 149 10.59 6.10 -16.95
C GLY A 149 10.96 4.64 -17.27
N ASP A 150 12.25 4.31 -17.25
CA ASP A 150 12.75 2.96 -17.50
C ASP A 150 12.56 2.04 -16.28
N ILE A 151 12.17 2.60 -15.14
CA ILE A 151 11.86 1.84 -13.94
C ILE A 151 10.49 1.18 -14.12
N PHE A 152 10.51 -0.08 -14.53
CA PHE A 152 9.36 -0.98 -14.73
C PHE A 152 8.25 -0.88 -13.66
N ASN A 153 8.61 -0.50 -12.43
CA ASN A 153 7.70 -0.46 -11.28
C ASN A 153 6.61 0.61 -11.34
N LEU A 154 6.81 1.73 -12.06
CA LEU A 154 5.77 2.76 -12.14
C LEU A 154 4.53 2.26 -12.89
N TYR A 155 4.73 1.54 -14.00
CA TYR A 155 3.64 0.91 -14.73
C TYR A 155 2.92 -0.15 -13.88
N TYR A 156 3.66 -0.91 -13.08
CA TYR A 156 3.05 -1.90 -12.19
C TYR A 156 2.18 -1.28 -11.10
N PHE A 157 2.49 -0.08 -10.58
CA PHE A 157 1.60 0.60 -9.63
C PHE A 157 0.27 1.00 -10.28
N ALA A 158 0.29 1.47 -11.52
CA ALA A 158 -0.94 1.75 -12.27
C ALA A 158 -1.73 0.45 -12.49
N LEU A 159 -1.07 -0.62 -12.92
CA LEU A 159 -1.71 -1.92 -13.13
C LEU A 159 -2.31 -2.49 -11.83
N GLN A 160 -1.58 -2.39 -10.71
CA GLN A 160 -2.04 -2.80 -9.39
C GLN A 160 -3.26 -1.99 -8.94
N TRP A 161 -3.26 -0.67 -9.15
CA TRP A 161 -4.41 0.18 -8.85
C TRP A 161 -5.62 -0.21 -9.70
N ILE A 162 -5.45 -0.38 -11.02
CA ILE A 162 -6.53 -0.78 -11.93
C ILE A 162 -7.12 -2.12 -11.49
N THR A 163 -6.26 -3.11 -11.27
CA THR A 163 -6.67 -4.47 -10.87
C THR A 163 -7.42 -4.44 -9.54
N ALA A 164 -6.87 -3.76 -8.53
CA ALA A 164 -7.50 -3.65 -7.22
C ALA A 164 -8.84 -2.89 -7.28
N ALA A 165 -8.94 -1.85 -8.10
CA ALA A 165 -10.17 -1.09 -8.32
C ALA A 165 -11.24 -1.95 -9.01
N LEU A 166 -10.87 -2.73 -10.01
CA LEU A 166 -11.77 -3.66 -10.71
C LEU A 166 -12.28 -4.76 -9.77
N ILE A 167 -11.39 -5.41 -9.02
CA ILE A 167 -11.77 -6.44 -8.03
C ILE A 167 -12.76 -5.86 -7.03
N ARG A 168 -12.44 -4.68 -6.46
CA ARG A 168 -13.35 -4.01 -5.52
C ARG A 168 -14.70 -3.70 -6.16
N ALA A 169 -14.72 -3.20 -7.39
CA ALA A 169 -15.96 -2.88 -8.09
C ALA A 169 -16.80 -4.14 -8.34
N MET A 170 -16.18 -5.25 -8.75
CA MET A 170 -16.85 -6.54 -8.96
C MET A 170 -17.45 -7.07 -7.65
N VAL A 171 -16.67 -7.07 -6.55
CA VAL A 171 -17.14 -7.54 -5.24
C VAL A 171 -18.33 -6.72 -4.74
N LEU A 172 -18.28 -5.40 -4.88
CA LEU A 172 -19.39 -4.52 -4.49
C LEU A 172 -20.63 -4.73 -5.37
N ARG A 173 -20.46 -4.89 -6.69
CA ARG A 173 -21.58 -5.18 -7.60
C ARG A 173 -22.26 -6.52 -7.29
N VAL A 174 -21.48 -7.54 -6.93
CA VAL A 174 -22.02 -8.85 -6.52
C VAL A 174 -22.82 -8.70 -5.22
N ALA A 175 -22.30 -7.95 -4.25
CA ALA A 175 -23.03 -7.67 -3.01
C ALA A 175 -24.37 -6.95 -3.29
N ASP A 176 -24.33 -5.89 -4.11
CA ASP A 176 -25.52 -5.14 -4.49
C ASP A 176 -26.56 -6.04 -5.22
N SER A 177 -26.10 -6.96 -6.07
CA SER A 177 -26.97 -7.93 -6.77
C SER A 177 -27.65 -8.91 -5.81
N VAL A 178 -26.89 -9.47 -4.86
CA VAL A 178 -27.41 -10.41 -3.85
C VAL A 178 -28.41 -9.71 -2.93
N ASP A 179 -28.13 -8.47 -2.53
CA ASP A 179 -29.02 -7.69 -1.68
C ASP A 179 -30.34 -7.36 -2.41
N ASN A 180 -30.27 -6.98 -3.69
CA ASN A 180 -31.46 -6.73 -4.51
C ASN A 180 -32.31 -8.00 -4.70
N ALA A 181 -31.68 -9.16 -4.89
CA ALA A 181 -32.39 -10.43 -5.03
C ALA A 181 -33.12 -10.83 -3.74
N ARG A 182 -32.55 -10.53 -2.57
CA ARG A 182 -33.19 -10.80 -1.27
C ARG A 182 -34.33 -9.83 -0.96
N ALA A 183 -34.26 -8.59 -1.41
CA ALA A 183 -35.32 -7.60 -1.22
C ALA A 183 -36.56 -7.83 -2.12
N GLY A 184 -36.41 -8.62 -3.19
CA GLY A 184 -37.49 -8.98 -4.10
C GLY A 184 -38.22 -10.29 -3.76
N GLN A 185 -37.80 -10.98 -2.68
CA GLN A 185 -38.46 -12.17 -2.12
C GLN A 185 -39.32 -11.79 -0.92
#